data_AF-A0A939CTT6-F1
#
_entry.id   AF-A0A939CTT6-F1
#
_cell.length_a   1.000
_cell.length_b   1.000
_cell.length_c   1.000
_cell.angle_alpha   90.00
_cell.angle_beta   90.00
_cell.angle_gamma   90.00
#
_symmetry.space_group_name_H-M   'P 1'
#
loop_
_entity.id
_entity.type
_entity.pdbx_description
1 polymer ?
#
loop_
_entity_poly.entity_id
_entity_poly.type
_entity_poly.pdbx_seq_one_letter_code
_entity_poly.pdbx_strand_id
1 'polypeptide(L)'
;MSKKDSQKKRAQLQYPSTWIAELNKSNDRACVIVGAVFLEIQLEQLLINFLVDDKRKVEKLFDFNQPLGSFSSKISMAYCLGLIGSELFDDITIIRDIRNDCAHELQAIDFSNQSIADKCKNFKLFRNVIDHTGQPASTRDHFLSVVSLISIYLATEIEEAQKEKRIIQGDLAISDEEIVRLPR
;
A
#
# COMPACT_ATOMS: atom_id res chain seq x y z
N MET A 1 19.08 2.67 17.06
CA MET A 1 18.23 1.65 16.40
C MET A 1 18.78 1.43 15.00
N SER A 2 19.25 0.23 14.67
CA SER A 2 20.02 -0.01 13.44
C SER A 2 19.12 -0.15 12.21
N LYS A 3 19.55 0.36 11.04
CA LYS A 3 18.82 0.21 9.75
C LYS A 3 18.46 -1.24 9.42
N LYS A 4 19.27 -2.21 9.89
CA LYS A 4 19.01 -3.65 9.74
C LYS A 4 17.80 -4.14 10.54
N ASP A 5 17.49 -3.54 11.69
CA ASP A 5 16.36 -3.94 12.53
C ASP A 5 15.02 -3.46 11.94
N SER A 6 15.04 -2.33 11.21
CA SER A 6 13.87 -1.79 10.51
C SER A 6 13.50 -2.62 9.27
N GLN A 7 14.49 -3.17 8.56
CA GLN A 7 14.27 -4.05 7.41
C GLN A 7 13.84 -5.47 7.83
N LYS A 8 14.38 -6.01 8.94
CA LYS A 8 14.00 -7.35 9.41
C LYS A 8 12.59 -7.40 10.01
N LYS A 9 12.09 -6.29 10.57
CA LYS A 9 10.70 -6.15 11.04
C LYS A 9 9.67 -6.08 9.89
N ARG A 10 10.07 -5.61 8.71
CA ARG A 10 9.19 -5.53 7.52
C ARG A 10 8.86 -6.90 6.90
N ALA A 11 9.63 -7.94 7.23
CA ALA A 11 9.45 -9.31 6.74
C ALA A 11 8.63 -10.23 7.68
N GLN A 12 8.04 -9.68 8.75
CA GLN A 12 7.16 -10.42 9.67
C GLN A 12 5.85 -9.66 9.87
N LEU A 13 5.04 -9.56 8.83
CA LEU A 13 3.63 -9.20 8.97
C LEU A 13 2.81 -10.48 8.90
N GLN A 14 2.52 -11.02 10.08
CA GLN A 14 1.64 -12.15 10.29
C GLN A 14 0.22 -11.79 9.83
N TYR A 15 -0.44 -12.76 9.18
CA TYR A 15 -1.76 -12.75 8.54
C TYR A 15 -2.86 -11.81 9.12
N PRO A 16 -3.86 -11.43 8.30
CA PRO A 16 -4.84 -10.36 8.56
C PRO A 16 -5.53 -10.36 9.93
N SER A 17 -5.79 -11.52 10.53
CA SER A 17 -6.64 -11.63 11.72
C SER A 17 -6.02 -11.08 13.00
N THR A 18 -4.69 -11.07 13.13
CA THR A 18 -4.02 -10.69 14.38
C THR A 18 -3.96 -9.18 14.60
N TRP A 19 -3.55 -8.41 13.59
CA TRP A 19 -3.44 -6.95 13.70
C TRP A 19 -4.79 -6.25 13.63
N ILE A 20 -5.77 -6.77 12.87
CA ILE A 20 -7.14 -6.21 12.84
C ILE A 20 -7.79 -6.27 14.23
N ALA A 21 -7.59 -7.38 14.95
CA ALA A 21 -8.10 -7.52 16.32
C ALA A 21 -7.44 -6.54 17.29
N GLU A 22 -6.16 -6.21 17.09
CA GLU A 22 -5.47 -5.16 17.85
C GLU A 22 -5.95 -3.75 17.48
N LEU A 23 -6.23 -3.47 16.21
CA LEU A 23 -6.80 -2.19 15.80
C LEU A 23 -8.20 -1.97 16.34
N ASN A 24 -9.04 -3.00 16.35
CA ASN A 24 -10.38 -2.90 16.94
C ASN A 24 -10.35 -2.48 18.42
N LYS A 25 -9.26 -2.76 19.14
CA LYS A 25 -9.07 -2.36 20.55
C LYS A 25 -8.32 -1.03 20.72
N SER A 26 -7.77 -0.48 19.62
CA SER A 26 -6.99 0.75 19.64
C SER A 26 -7.89 1.99 19.50
N ASN A 27 -7.36 3.17 19.83
CA ASN A 27 -8.07 4.42 19.53
C ASN A 27 -8.12 4.68 18.01
N ASP A 28 -9.07 5.52 17.59
CA ASP A 28 -9.36 5.79 16.18
C ASP A 28 -8.14 6.29 15.40
N ARG A 29 -7.35 7.19 16.01
CA ARG A 29 -6.13 7.73 15.41
C ARG A 29 -5.10 6.64 15.14
N ALA A 30 -4.89 5.72 16.09
CA ALA A 30 -4.01 4.59 15.93
C ALA A 30 -4.52 3.63 14.84
N CYS A 31 -5.84 3.39 14.77
CA CYS A 31 -6.45 2.59 13.71
C CYS A 31 -6.09 3.11 12.32
N VAL A 32 -6.29 4.42 12.10
CA VAL A 32 -5.98 5.08 10.83
C VAL A 32 -4.51 4.98 10.48
N ILE A 33 -3.62 5.37 11.41
CA ILE A 33 -2.18 5.42 11.16
C ILE A 33 -1.64 4.03 10.83
N VAL A 34 -1.98 3.03 11.63
CA VAL A 34 -1.46 1.67 11.45
C VAL A 34 -2.04 1.03 10.19
N GLY A 35 -3.34 1.19 9.93
CA GLY A 35 -3.97 0.69 8.71
C GLY A 35 -3.32 1.25 7.44
N ALA A 36 -3.09 2.57 7.40
CA ALA A 36 -2.42 3.22 6.27
C ALA A 36 -0.95 2.78 6.10
N VAL A 37 -0.18 2.69 7.20
CA VAL A 37 1.20 2.20 7.16
C VAL A 37 1.27 0.76 6.65
N PHE A 38 0.31 -0.07 7.02
CA PHE A 38 0.25 -1.45 6.58
C PHE A 38 0.04 -1.56 5.06
N LEU A 39 -0.91 -0.80 4.51
CA LEU A 39 -1.11 -0.74 3.05
C LEU A 39 0.12 -0.17 2.31
N GLU A 40 0.79 0.82 2.89
CA GLU A 40 2.03 1.36 2.33
C GLU A 40 3.14 0.29 2.23
N ILE A 41 3.26 -0.57 3.25
CA ILE A 41 4.21 -1.69 3.25
C ILE A 41 3.82 -2.73 2.19
N GLN A 42 2.54 -3.05 2.04
CA GLN A 42 2.09 -3.99 1.01
C GLN A 42 2.35 -3.47 -0.40
N LEU A 43 2.13 -2.17 -0.67
CA LEU A 43 2.51 -1.57 -1.97
C LEU A 43 4.02 -1.63 -2.22
N GLU A 44 4.85 -1.42 -1.19
CA GLU A 44 6.30 -1.58 -1.30
C GLU A 44 6.66 -3.03 -1.67
N GLN A 45 6.05 -4.02 -1.02
CA GLN A 45 6.25 -5.44 -1.34
C GLN A 45 5.79 -5.79 -2.77
N LEU A 46 4.63 -5.28 -3.18
CA LEU A 46 4.08 -5.47 -4.53
C LEU A 46 5.07 -4.99 -5.59
N LEU A 47 5.59 -3.77 -5.40
CA LEU A 47 6.58 -3.18 -6.30
C LEU A 47 7.91 -3.95 -6.27
N ILE A 48 8.38 -4.40 -5.12
CA ILE A 48 9.61 -5.20 -5.01
C ILE A 48 9.48 -6.54 -5.76
N ASN A 49 8.32 -7.19 -5.67
CA ASN A 49 8.07 -8.47 -6.32
C ASN A 49 7.95 -8.33 -7.85
N PHE A 50 7.43 -7.19 -8.33
CA PHE A 50 7.32 -6.92 -9.76
C PHE A 50 8.62 -6.44 -10.40
N LEU A 51 9.39 -5.59 -9.69
CA LEU A 51 10.62 -5.01 -10.23
C LEU A 51 11.74 -6.05 -10.40
N VAL A 52 12.79 -5.65 -11.12
CA VAL A 52 13.90 -6.53 -11.46
C VAL A 52 14.57 -7.16 -10.25
N ASP A 53 15.18 -8.34 -10.42
CA ASP A 53 15.89 -9.04 -9.34
C ASP A 53 17.29 -8.46 -9.06
N ASP A 54 17.34 -7.15 -8.77
CA ASP A 54 18.51 -6.44 -8.25
C ASP A 54 18.14 -5.82 -6.92
N LYS A 55 18.17 -6.66 -5.87
CA LYS A 55 17.74 -6.29 -4.51
C LYS A 55 18.34 -4.97 -4.04
N ARG A 56 19.64 -4.76 -4.27
CA ARG A 56 20.35 -3.55 -3.83
C ARG A 56 19.82 -2.30 -4.52
N LYS A 57 19.60 -2.34 -5.84
CA LYS A 57 19.08 -1.17 -6.58
C LYS A 57 17.61 -0.93 -6.26
N VAL A 58 16.82 -2.00 -6.19
CA VAL A 58 15.37 -1.93 -5.94
C VAL A 58 15.10 -1.42 -4.53
N GLU A 59 15.69 -2.00 -3.49
CA GLU A 59 15.46 -1.56 -2.09
C GLU A 59 15.82 -0.08 -1.88
N LYS A 60 16.86 0.40 -2.57
CA LYS A 60 17.27 1.82 -2.50
C LYS A 60 16.19 2.78 -2.99
N LEU A 61 15.30 2.38 -3.90
CA LEU A 61 14.21 3.25 -4.38
C LEU A 61 13.24 3.65 -3.27
N PHE A 62 13.12 2.83 -2.22
CA PHE A 62 12.17 3.00 -1.12
C PHE A 62 12.77 3.68 0.11
N ASP A 63 14.05 4.06 0.06
CA ASP A 63 14.66 4.88 1.11
C ASP A 63 13.99 6.27 1.16
N PHE A 64 14.10 6.91 2.32
CA PHE A 64 13.62 8.30 2.48
C PHE A 64 14.27 9.22 1.44
N ASN A 65 13.48 10.14 0.86
CA ASN A 65 13.87 11.02 -0.25
C ASN A 65 14.33 10.31 -1.54
N GLN A 66 13.94 9.06 -1.76
CA GLN A 66 14.10 8.36 -3.04
C GLN A 66 12.77 8.27 -3.79
N PRO A 67 12.77 7.91 -5.10
CA PRO A 67 11.59 8.02 -5.96
C PRO A 67 10.34 7.27 -5.46
N LEU A 68 10.51 6.19 -4.69
CA LEU A 68 9.45 5.40 -4.08
C LEU A 68 9.45 5.49 -2.55
N GLY A 69 10.08 6.52 -1.99
CA GLY A 69 10.22 6.73 -0.55
C GLY A 69 8.97 7.26 0.16
N SER A 70 7.90 7.57 -0.57
CA SER A 70 6.65 8.11 -0.03
C SER A 70 5.45 7.23 -0.38
N PHE A 71 4.42 7.27 0.47
CA PHE A 71 3.19 6.53 0.23
C PHE A 71 2.53 6.93 -1.10
N SER A 72 2.44 8.24 -1.41
CA SER A 72 1.88 8.73 -2.67
C SER A 72 2.64 8.23 -3.92
N SER A 73 3.98 8.21 -3.86
CA SER A 73 4.79 7.70 -4.97
C SER A 73 4.59 6.20 -5.21
N LYS A 74 4.41 5.41 -4.15
CA LYS A 74 4.15 3.96 -4.26
C LYS A 74 2.78 3.69 -4.90
N ILE A 75 1.75 4.41 -4.47
CA ILE A 75 0.39 4.31 -5.05
C ILE A 75 0.44 4.63 -6.54
N SER A 76 1.10 5.74 -6.91
CA SER A 76 1.22 6.19 -8.30
C SER A 76 1.99 5.18 -9.16
N MET A 77 3.11 4.67 -8.66
CA MET A 77 3.90 3.68 -9.40
C MET A 77 3.13 2.37 -9.59
N ALA A 78 2.46 1.87 -8.55
CA ALA A 78 1.67 0.63 -8.65
C ALA A 78 0.58 0.76 -9.74
N TYR A 79 -0.11 1.90 -9.80
CA TYR A 79 -1.12 2.16 -10.83
C TYR A 79 -0.50 2.29 -12.22
N CYS A 80 0.58 3.08 -12.39
CA CYS A 80 1.22 3.27 -13.69
C CYS A 80 1.85 2.01 -14.26
N LEU A 81 2.23 1.05 -13.41
CA LEU A 81 2.71 -0.26 -13.83
C LEU A 81 1.57 -1.26 -14.12
N GLY A 82 0.32 -0.88 -13.90
CA GLY A 82 -0.85 -1.75 -14.11
C GLY A 82 -1.07 -2.78 -13.01
N LEU A 83 -0.41 -2.64 -11.86
CA LEU A 83 -0.50 -3.58 -10.73
C LEU A 83 -1.74 -3.36 -9.86
N ILE A 84 -2.38 -2.19 -9.98
CA ILE A 84 -3.64 -1.88 -9.32
C ILE A 84 -4.56 -1.10 -10.27
N GLY A 85 -5.87 -1.30 -10.12
CA GLY A 85 -6.89 -0.56 -10.88
C GLY A 85 -7.11 0.87 -10.36
N SER A 86 -7.85 1.69 -11.13
CA SER A 86 -8.14 3.09 -10.79
C SER A 86 -8.98 3.25 -9.52
N GLU A 87 -9.95 2.36 -9.29
CA GLU A 87 -10.77 2.40 -8.06
C GLU A 87 -9.93 2.15 -6.81
N LEU A 88 -8.99 1.20 -6.89
CA LEU A 88 -8.08 0.90 -5.79
C LEU A 88 -7.09 2.05 -5.56
N PHE A 89 -6.59 2.65 -6.63
CA PHE A 89 -5.75 3.86 -6.56
C PHE A 89 -6.46 4.98 -5.80
N ASP A 90 -7.74 5.25 -6.14
CA ASP A 90 -8.55 6.29 -5.48
C ASP A 90 -8.76 5.97 -4.00
N ASP A 91 -9.11 4.73 -3.67
CA ASP A 91 -9.39 4.32 -2.28
C ASP A 91 -8.15 4.39 -1.39
N ILE A 92 -7.00 3.92 -1.86
CA ILE A 92 -5.74 4.03 -1.09
C ILE A 92 -5.32 5.50 -0.96
N THR A 93 -5.59 6.34 -1.97
CA THR A 93 -5.34 7.78 -1.91
C THR A 93 -6.20 8.45 -0.84
N ILE A 94 -7.49 8.09 -0.74
CA ILE A 94 -8.37 8.56 0.34
C ILE A 94 -7.82 8.14 1.71
N ILE A 95 -7.38 6.88 1.87
CA ILE A 95 -6.79 6.38 3.13
C ILE A 95 -5.53 7.18 3.51
N ARG A 96 -4.65 7.44 2.54
CA ARG A 96 -3.45 8.27 2.73
C ARG A 96 -3.83 9.66 3.22
N ASP A 97 -4.86 10.28 2.63
CA ASP A 97 -5.28 11.62 2.99
C ASP A 97 -5.92 11.67 4.39
N ILE A 98 -6.73 10.68 4.76
CA ILE A 98 -7.25 10.52 6.14
C ILE A 98 -6.08 10.37 7.13
N ARG A 99 -5.07 9.55 6.80
CA ARG A 99 -3.88 9.40 7.64
C ARG A 99 -3.11 10.70 7.80
N ASN A 100 -3.01 11.51 6.75
CA ASN A 100 -2.31 12.78 6.81
C ASN A 100 -3.03 13.79 7.72
N ASP A 101 -4.37 13.88 7.63
CA ASP A 101 -5.17 14.68 8.57
C ASP A 101 -4.88 14.24 10.01
N CYS A 102 -4.96 12.93 10.29
CA CYS A 102 -4.67 12.37 11.61
C CYS A 102 -3.22 12.57 12.07
N ALA A 103 -2.25 12.78 11.17
CA ALA A 103 -0.84 12.95 11.53
C ALA A 103 -0.46 14.42 11.76
N HIS A 104 -1.06 15.35 11.02
CA HIS A 104 -0.67 16.75 10.99
C HIS A 104 -1.54 17.67 11.85
N GLU A 105 -2.73 17.23 12.22
CA GLU A 105 -3.63 18.03 13.05
C GLU A 105 -3.30 17.90 14.54
N LEU A 106 -3.19 19.06 15.20
CA LEU A 106 -2.89 19.15 16.63
C LEU A 106 -4.09 18.77 17.48
N GLN A 107 -5.30 18.95 16.95
CA GLN A 107 -6.55 18.56 17.61
C GLN A 107 -6.79 17.05 17.43
N ALA A 108 -7.51 16.44 18.37
CA ALA A 108 -7.89 15.04 18.26
C ALA A 108 -8.85 14.86 17.07
N ILE A 109 -8.33 14.29 15.98
CA ILE A 109 -9.14 13.84 14.85
C ILE A 109 -9.42 12.34 15.02
N ASP A 110 -10.70 11.99 15.01
CA ASP A 110 -11.22 10.64 15.18
C ASP A 110 -12.36 10.36 14.18
N PHE A 111 -12.98 9.18 14.25
CA PHE A 111 -14.04 8.79 13.30
C PHE A 111 -15.37 9.52 13.52
N SER A 112 -15.51 10.36 14.55
CA SER A 112 -16.65 11.27 14.70
C SER A 112 -16.51 12.55 13.86
N ASN A 113 -15.32 12.81 13.32
CA ASN A 113 -15.06 13.97 12.47
C ASN A 113 -15.79 13.86 11.11
N GLN A 114 -16.60 14.87 10.79
CA GLN A 114 -17.38 14.92 9.55
C GLN A 114 -16.52 14.82 8.28
N SER A 115 -15.32 15.43 8.26
CA SER A 115 -14.38 15.35 7.14
C SER A 115 -13.94 13.91 6.88
N ILE A 116 -13.64 13.14 7.94
CA ILE A 116 -13.28 11.73 7.82
C ILE A 116 -14.48 10.92 7.34
N ALA A 117 -15.66 11.14 7.92
CA ALA A 117 -16.87 10.45 7.51
C ALA A 117 -17.18 10.66 6.02
N ASP A 118 -17.02 11.88 5.51
CA ASP A 118 -17.26 12.20 4.11
C ASP A 118 -16.18 11.61 3.18
N LYS A 119 -14.92 11.57 3.63
CA LYS A 119 -13.86 10.83 2.92
C LYS A 119 -14.18 9.33 2.83
N CYS A 120 -14.60 8.69 3.91
CA CYS A 120 -14.97 7.27 3.90
C CYS A 120 -16.16 6.96 2.96
N LYS A 121 -17.16 7.86 2.86
CA LYS A 121 -18.28 7.69 1.93
C LYS A 121 -17.88 7.70 0.45
N ASN A 122 -16.69 8.23 0.14
CA ASN A 122 -16.18 8.33 -1.22
C ASN A 122 -15.40 7.09 -1.69
N PHE A 123 -15.23 6.08 -0.84
CA PHE A 123 -14.64 4.81 -1.23
C PHE A 123 -15.42 4.16 -2.40
N LYS A 124 -14.69 3.67 -3.40
CA LYS A 124 -15.19 3.11 -4.65
C LYS A 124 -15.48 1.62 -4.53
N LEU A 125 -14.49 0.86 -4.05
CA LEU A 125 -14.56 -0.60 -4.01
C LEU A 125 -15.59 -1.11 -2.99
N PHE A 126 -15.93 -0.28 -1.99
CA PHE A 126 -16.85 -0.68 -0.94
C PHE A 126 -17.69 0.49 -0.42
N ARG A 127 -18.52 1.04 -1.32
CA ARG A 127 -19.32 2.24 -1.03
C ARG A 127 -20.33 2.06 0.10
N ASN A 128 -20.86 0.84 0.26
CA ASN A 128 -21.87 0.51 1.27
C ASN A 128 -21.41 -0.69 2.10
N VAL A 129 -20.93 -0.45 3.33
CA VAL A 129 -20.75 -1.51 4.34
C VAL A 129 -21.99 -1.51 5.22
N ILE A 130 -22.58 -2.69 5.41
CA ILE A 130 -23.63 -2.91 6.40
C ILE A 130 -23.06 -3.64 7.62
N ASP A 131 -23.54 -3.31 8.80
CA ASP A 131 -23.21 -4.02 10.02
C ASP A 131 -24.01 -5.33 10.17
N HIS A 132 -23.77 -6.06 11.26
CA HIS A 132 -24.45 -7.32 11.56
C HIS A 132 -25.97 -7.18 11.80
N THR A 133 -26.48 -5.95 11.94
CA THR A 133 -27.91 -5.64 12.09
C THR A 133 -28.55 -5.21 10.77
N GLY A 134 -27.77 -5.11 9.69
CA GLY A 134 -28.22 -4.65 8.39
C GLY A 134 -28.32 -3.12 8.27
N GLN A 135 -27.78 -2.37 9.23
CA GLN A 135 -27.68 -0.90 9.19
C GLN A 135 -26.36 -0.47 8.54
N PRO A 136 -26.26 0.77 8.02
CA PRO A 136 -24.98 1.32 7.56
C PRO A 136 -23.94 1.24 8.68
N ALA A 137 -22.77 0.68 8.35
CA ALA A 137 -21.70 0.54 9.31
C ALA A 137 -21.24 1.90 9.84
N SER A 138 -20.69 1.92 11.06
CA SER A 138 -20.04 3.11 11.60
C SER A 138 -18.89 3.56 10.68
N THR A 139 -18.51 4.84 10.72
CA THR A 139 -17.37 5.34 9.93
C THR A 139 -16.08 4.55 10.22
N ARG A 140 -15.90 4.14 11.47
CA ARG A 140 -14.78 3.30 11.90
C ARG A 140 -14.82 1.92 11.25
N ASP A 141 -15.96 1.24 11.37
CA ASP A 141 -16.11 -0.11 10.82
C ASP A 141 -15.99 -0.09 9.29
N HIS A 142 -16.57 0.92 8.64
CA HIS A 142 -16.44 1.11 7.19
C HIS A 142 -14.98 1.27 6.78
N PHE A 143 -14.23 2.16 7.44
CA PHE A 143 -12.80 2.34 7.20
C PHE A 143 -12.01 1.03 7.38
N LEU A 144 -12.24 0.33 8.49
CA LEU A 144 -11.54 -0.93 8.78
C LEU A 144 -11.88 -2.04 7.78
N SER A 145 -13.14 -2.15 7.34
CA SER A 145 -13.55 -3.09 6.29
C SER A 145 -12.84 -2.79 4.98
N VAL A 146 -12.77 -1.53 4.56
CA VAL A 146 -12.09 -1.13 3.32
C VAL A 146 -10.61 -1.44 3.39
N VAL A 147 -9.92 -1.05 4.47
CA VAL A 147 -8.49 -1.36 4.66
C VAL A 147 -8.24 -2.87 4.62
N SER A 148 -9.11 -3.66 5.26
CA SER A 148 -8.97 -5.13 5.30
C SER A 148 -9.12 -5.76 3.92
N LEU A 149 -10.12 -5.31 3.15
CA LEU A 149 -10.34 -5.80 1.79
C LEU A 149 -9.21 -5.43 0.84
N ILE A 150 -8.75 -4.18 0.90
CA ILE A 150 -7.60 -3.73 0.12
C ILE A 150 -6.37 -4.57 0.49
N SER A 151 -6.16 -4.84 1.77
CA SER A 151 -5.04 -5.67 2.20
C SER A 151 -5.09 -7.09 1.66
N ILE A 152 -6.27 -7.72 1.68
CA ILE A 152 -6.48 -9.05 1.09
C ILE A 152 -6.18 -9.02 -0.41
N TYR A 153 -6.71 -8.01 -1.12
CA TYR A 153 -6.48 -7.83 -2.55
C TYR A 153 -4.98 -7.67 -2.86
N LEU A 154 -4.29 -6.75 -2.16
CA LEU A 154 -2.85 -6.53 -2.35
C LEU A 154 -2.04 -7.78 -2.02
N ALA A 155 -2.44 -8.59 -1.04
CA ALA A 155 -1.76 -9.85 -0.75
C ALA A 155 -1.80 -10.81 -1.94
N THR A 156 -2.95 -10.92 -2.63
CA THR A 156 -3.06 -11.69 -3.87
C THR A 156 -2.19 -11.11 -4.99
N GLU A 157 -2.24 -9.78 -5.21
CA GLU A 157 -1.42 -9.14 -6.25
C GLU A 157 0.09 -9.28 -5.99
N ILE A 158 0.53 -9.27 -4.73
CA ILE A 158 1.94 -9.48 -4.35
C ILE A 158 2.43 -10.86 -4.80
N GLU A 159 1.60 -11.89 -4.70
CA GLU A 159 1.91 -13.24 -5.14
C GLU A 159 1.95 -13.35 -6.67
N GLU A 160 1.00 -12.70 -7.36
CA GLU A 160 0.96 -12.68 -8.84
C GLU A 160 2.12 -11.86 -9.44
N ALA A 161 2.46 -10.71 -8.87
CA ALA A 161 3.55 -9.86 -9.32
C ALA A 161 4.90 -10.58 -9.39
N GLN A 162 5.13 -11.55 -8.49
CA GLN A 162 6.34 -12.37 -8.49
C GLN A 162 6.45 -13.28 -9.73
N LYS A 163 5.32 -13.68 -10.32
CA LYS A 163 5.28 -14.48 -11.56
C LYS A 163 5.55 -13.63 -12.79
N GLU A 164 5.27 -12.33 -12.71
CA GLU A 164 5.47 -11.34 -13.78
C GLU A 164 6.74 -10.49 -13.60
N LYS A 165 7.65 -10.94 -12.74
CA LYS A 165 8.85 -10.19 -12.36
C LYS A 165 9.63 -9.72 -13.58
N ARG A 166 9.98 -8.43 -13.60
CA ARG A 166 10.71 -7.82 -14.72
C ARG A 166 12.12 -8.38 -14.82
N ILE A 167 12.57 -8.58 -16.06
CA ILE A 167 13.94 -8.98 -16.39
C ILE A 167 14.63 -7.76 -16.96
N ILE A 168 15.80 -7.38 -16.43
CA ILE A 168 16.56 -6.28 -17.06
C ILE A 168 17.00 -6.72 -18.46
N GLN A 169 17.04 -5.77 -19.38
CA GLN A 169 17.41 -6.04 -20.76
C GLN A 169 18.90 -6.34 -20.85
N GLY A 170 19.30 -7.20 -21.80
CA GLY A 170 20.72 -7.46 -22.05
C GLY A 170 21.43 -6.24 -22.62
N ASP A 171 22.76 -6.25 -22.46
CA ASP A 171 23.60 -5.15 -22.95
C ASP A 171 23.57 -5.06 -24.46
N LEU A 172 23.78 -3.84 -24.98
CA LEU A 172 23.87 -3.61 -26.41
C LEU A 172 25.29 -3.94 -26.88
N ALA A 173 25.37 -4.67 -27.99
CA ALA A 173 26.60 -4.91 -28.73
C ALA A 173 26.42 -4.45 -30.18
N ILE A 174 27.52 -4.01 -30.79
CA ILE A 174 27.57 -3.77 -32.24
C ILE A 174 28.24 -4.99 -32.85
N SER A 175 27.50 -5.73 -33.68
CA SER A 175 28.00 -6.86 -34.46
C SER A 175 27.61 -6.63 -35.90
N ASP A 176 28.55 -6.73 -36.84
CA ASP A 176 28.29 -6.58 -38.28
C ASP A 176 27.48 -5.32 -38.65
N GLU A 177 27.83 -4.17 -38.04
CA GLU A 177 27.15 -2.87 -38.20
C GLU A 177 25.69 -2.80 -37.68
N GLU A 178 25.18 -3.85 -37.03
CA GLU A 178 23.87 -3.86 -36.38
C GLU A 178 23.95 -3.76 -34.85
N ILE A 179 22.98 -3.07 -34.25
CA ILE A 179 22.82 -3.01 -32.78
C ILE A 179 22.03 -4.24 -32.34
N VAL A 180 22.70 -5.16 -31.65
CA VAL A 180 22.12 -6.40 -31.13
C VAL A 180 22.03 -6.35 -29.61
N ARG A 181 20.97 -6.95 -29.04
CA ARG A 181 20.87 -7.18 -27.59
C ARG A 181 21.48 -8.53 -27.24
N LEU A 182 22.44 -8.53 -26.32
CA LEU A 182 23.02 -9.76 -25.82
C LEU A 182 22.00 -10.54 -24.98
N PRO A 183 21.97 -11.88 -25.08
CA PRO A 183 21.27 -12.69 -24.09
C PRO A 183 21.91 -12.47 -22.72
N ARG A 184 21.10 -12.58 -21.66
CA ARG A 184 21.55 -12.51 -20.28
C ARG A 184 21.90 -13.87 -19.72
#